data_AF-A0A1W2CSY2-F1
#
_entry.id   AF-A0A1W2CSY2-F1
#
_cell.length_a   1.000
_cell.length_b   1.000
_cell.length_c   1.000
_cell.angle_alpha   90.00
_cell.angle_beta   90.00
_cell.angle_gamma   90.00
#
_symmetry.space_group_name_H-M   'P 1'
#
loop_
_entity.id
_entity.type
_entity.pdbx_description
1 polymer ?
#
loop_
_entity_poly.entity_id
_entity_poly.type
_entity_poly.pdbx_seq_one_letter_code
_entity_poly.pdbx_strand_id
1 'polypeptide(L)'
;MDELIEFNRSVVGEVTEEASASGISQADAFFERMAALLEAEGEIATADRVTFLASSQGKTVRLDGIGGDPRESEGILSVIVSDFHDGDAAVKINASDAKKAFGHLINFVAAARRAAFRADLIEGSAEAGAASIITSAWSSITKIKLILMTNATYSARTDAVLAGKIDGIPVTCNIWDLTRFHRYDPESRVHGPVSSSCSPQRC
;
A
#
# COMPACT_ATOMS: atom_id res chain seq x y z
N MET A 1 -13.66 7.90 18.13
CA MET A 1 -14.16 8.31 16.79
C MET A 1 -13.59 9.67 16.45
N ASP A 2 -13.64 10.60 17.40
CA ASP A 2 -13.01 11.92 17.29
C ASP A 2 -11.49 11.85 17.05
N GLU A 3 -10.76 10.97 17.75
CA GLU A 3 -9.32 10.78 17.53
C GLU A 3 -8.97 10.38 16.07
N LEU A 4 -9.78 9.51 15.44
CA LEU A 4 -9.55 9.11 14.05
C LEU A 4 -9.89 10.23 13.07
N ILE A 5 -10.86 11.09 13.40
CA ILE A 5 -11.21 12.26 12.59
C ILE A 5 -10.07 13.27 12.67
N GLU A 6 -9.58 13.58 13.87
CA GLU A 6 -8.44 14.48 14.06
C GLU A 6 -7.17 13.95 13.41
N PHE A 7 -6.91 12.64 13.52
CA PHE A 7 -5.81 12.00 12.80
C PHE A 7 -5.95 12.16 11.28
N ASN A 8 -7.13 11.86 10.71
CA ASN A 8 -7.36 12.05 9.26
C ASN A 8 -7.13 13.51 8.83
N ARG A 9 -7.57 14.48 9.64
CA ARG A 9 -7.36 15.91 9.36
C ARG A 9 -5.88 16.28 9.41
N SER A 10 -5.11 15.74 10.36
CA SER A 10 -3.65 15.91 10.40
C SER A 10 -3.02 15.34 9.13
N VAL A 11 -3.35 14.08 8.78
CA VAL A 11 -2.84 13.43 7.56
C VAL A 11 -3.13 14.26 6.32
N VAL A 12 -4.38 14.69 6.14
CA VAL A 12 -4.79 15.48 4.96
C VAL A 12 -4.08 16.85 4.94
N GLY A 13 -3.91 17.48 6.11
CA GLY A 13 -3.16 18.73 6.26
C GLY A 13 -1.70 18.58 5.83
N GLU A 14 -0.98 17.62 6.40
CA GLU A 14 0.41 17.31 6.07
C GLU A 14 0.58 16.97 4.58
N VAL A 15 -0.31 16.13 4.03
CA VAL A 15 -0.31 15.79 2.59
C VAL A 15 -0.54 17.02 1.71
N THR A 16 -1.41 17.94 2.13
CA THR A 16 -1.69 19.17 1.38
C THR A 16 -0.49 20.13 1.42
N GLU A 17 0.15 20.26 2.57
CA GLU A 17 1.35 21.06 2.76
C GLU A 17 2.52 20.52 1.93
N GLU A 18 2.78 19.22 2.01
CA GLU A 18 3.84 18.54 1.27
C GLU A 18 3.61 18.63 -0.25
N ALA A 19 2.39 18.34 -0.72
CA ALA A 19 2.06 18.47 -2.14
C ALA A 19 2.30 19.90 -2.67
N SER A 20 1.99 20.91 -1.85
CA SER A 20 2.20 22.32 -2.19
C SER A 20 3.68 22.70 -2.18
N ALA A 21 4.45 22.20 -1.22
CA ALA A 21 5.88 22.49 -1.07
C ALA A 21 6.73 21.82 -2.16
N SER A 22 6.42 20.56 -2.48
CA SER A 22 7.17 19.73 -3.44
C SER A 22 6.64 19.81 -4.86
N GLY A 23 5.49 20.45 -5.08
CA GLY A 23 4.89 20.62 -6.42
C GLY A 23 4.37 19.30 -7.02
N ILE A 24 4.03 18.33 -6.17
CA ILE A 24 3.50 17.02 -6.55
C ILE A 24 1.99 16.94 -6.29
N SER A 25 1.34 15.87 -6.73
CA SER A 25 -0.08 15.66 -6.41
C SER A 25 -0.26 15.24 -4.95
N GLN A 26 -1.41 15.58 -4.35
CA GLN A 26 -1.75 15.08 -3.00
C GLN A 26 -1.78 13.55 -2.94
N ALA A 27 -2.16 12.87 -4.03
CA ALA A 27 -2.13 11.42 -4.09
C ALA A 27 -0.71 10.84 -4.01
N ASP A 28 0.28 11.55 -4.57
CA ASP A 28 1.69 11.16 -4.49
C ASP A 28 2.26 11.45 -3.10
N ALA A 29 2.01 12.64 -2.55
CA ALA A 29 2.39 12.98 -1.18
C ALA A 29 1.79 12.01 -0.15
N PHE A 30 0.51 11.63 -0.32
CA PHE A 30 -0.13 10.61 0.50
C PHE A 30 0.54 9.24 0.36
N PHE A 31 0.86 8.82 -0.87
CA PHE A 31 1.56 7.56 -1.10
C PHE A 31 2.90 7.54 -0.37
N GLU A 32 3.72 8.58 -0.55
CA GLU A 32 5.07 8.67 0.05
C GLU A 32 5.01 8.62 1.58
N ARG A 33 4.13 9.43 2.19
CA ARG A 33 3.92 9.46 3.64
C ARG A 33 3.53 8.08 4.18
N MET A 34 2.54 7.44 3.56
CA MET A 34 2.03 6.15 4.04
C MET A 34 3.01 5.01 3.78
N ALA A 35 3.70 5.03 2.64
CA ALA A 35 4.74 4.05 2.32
C ALA A 35 5.90 4.10 3.33
N ALA A 36 6.34 5.30 3.73
CA ALA A 36 7.37 5.47 4.75
C ALA A 36 6.98 4.83 6.09
N LEU A 37 5.69 4.89 6.47
CA LEU A 37 5.20 4.23 7.67
C LEU A 37 5.18 2.69 7.53
N LEU A 38 4.84 2.16 6.35
CA LEU A 38 4.94 0.73 6.06
C LEU A 38 6.39 0.23 6.12
N GLU A 39 7.34 1.01 5.61
CA GLU A 39 8.77 0.71 5.68
C GLU A 39 9.28 0.72 7.13
N ALA A 40 8.91 1.74 7.91
CA ALA A 40 9.29 1.86 9.32
C ALA A 40 8.79 0.68 10.17
N GLU A 41 7.59 0.17 9.89
CA GLU A 41 7.01 -1.00 10.56
C GLU A 41 7.46 -2.34 9.93
N GLY A 42 8.38 -2.31 8.95
CA GLY A 42 8.94 -3.50 8.31
C GLY A 42 7.94 -4.31 7.47
N GLU A 43 6.83 -3.68 7.06
CA GLU A 43 5.84 -4.33 6.18
C GLU A 43 6.38 -4.51 4.76
N ILE A 44 7.19 -3.56 4.28
CA ILE A 44 7.91 -3.58 3.00
C ILE A 44 9.32 -3.02 3.21
N ALA A 45 10.26 -3.39 2.33
CA ALA A 45 11.64 -2.89 2.42
C ALA A 45 11.82 -1.50 1.81
N THR A 46 11.06 -1.22 0.74
CA THR A 46 11.03 0.05 0.02
C THR A 46 9.68 0.17 -0.69
N ALA A 47 9.34 1.34 -1.22
CA ALA A 47 8.21 1.56 -2.11
C ALA A 47 8.55 2.57 -3.22
N ASP A 48 8.68 2.08 -4.44
CA ASP A 48 8.79 2.96 -5.61
C ASP A 48 7.39 3.37 -6.08
N ARG A 49 7.16 4.68 -6.22
CA ARG A 49 5.90 5.23 -6.73
C ARG A 49 5.70 4.84 -8.19
N VAL A 50 4.51 4.32 -8.50
CA VAL A 50 4.03 4.11 -9.86
C VAL A 50 2.67 4.80 -9.99
N THR A 51 2.35 5.41 -11.13
CA THR A 51 1.01 5.99 -11.34
C THR A 51 0.42 5.42 -12.61
N PHE A 52 -0.18 4.24 -12.49
CA PHE A 52 -0.71 3.51 -13.64
C PHE A 52 -2.16 3.09 -13.46
N LEU A 53 -3.00 3.45 -14.44
CA LEU A 53 -4.39 3.01 -14.56
C LEU A 53 -4.73 2.79 -16.02
N ALA A 54 -5.13 1.58 -16.38
CA ALA A 54 -5.49 1.21 -17.74
C ALA A 54 -6.58 0.13 -17.78
N SER A 55 -7.01 -0.20 -19.00
CA SER A 55 -7.80 -1.40 -19.30
C SER A 55 -6.94 -2.39 -20.08
N SER A 56 -6.93 -3.66 -19.66
CA SER A 56 -6.28 -4.73 -20.41
C SER A 56 -7.16 -5.96 -20.44
N GLN A 57 -7.46 -6.47 -21.64
CA GLN A 57 -8.39 -7.58 -21.87
C GLN A 57 -9.75 -7.37 -21.17
N GLY A 58 -10.28 -6.14 -21.22
CA GLY A 58 -11.58 -5.79 -20.63
C GLY A 58 -11.58 -5.70 -19.10
N LYS A 59 -10.41 -5.73 -18.45
CA LYS A 59 -10.28 -5.60 -17.00
C LYS A 59 -9.50 -4.35 -16.64
N THR A 60 -9.91 -3.68 -15.57
CA THR A 60 -9.15 -2.57 -15.00
C THR A 60 -7.85 -3.09 -14.39
N VAL A 61 -6.76 -2.41 -14.73
CA VAL A 61 -5.40 -2.67 -14.28
C VAL A 61 -4.88 -1.41 -13.61
N ARG A 62 -4.45 -1.50 -12.36
CA ARG A 62 -3.95 -0.35 -11.60
C ARG A 62 -2.73 -0.77 -10.78
N LEU A 63 -1.72 0.09 -10.74
CA LEU A 63 -0.56 -0.03 -9.86
C LEU A 63 -0.18 1.36 -9.38
N ASP A 64 -0.09 1.51 -8.06
CA ASP A 64 0.30 2.76 -7.41
C ASP A 64 1.72 2.70 -6.81
N GLY A 65 2.28 1.50 -6.68
CA GLY A 65 3.68 1.34 -6.29
C GLY A 65 4.13 -0.12 -6.24
N ILE A 66 5.44 -0.31 -6.21
CA ILE A 66 6.10 -1.62 -6.13
C ILE A 66 7.14 -1.62 -5.00
N GLY A 67 7.19 -2.70 -4.24
CA GLY A 67 8.09 -2.81 -3.09
C GLY A 67 9.52 -3.22 -3.42
N GLY A 68 10.06 -2.74 -4.54
CA GLY A 68 11.38 -3.11 -5.05
C GLY A 68 11.45 -4.48 -5.75
N ASP A 69 12.67 -4.99 -5.91
CA ASP A 69 12.93 -6.26 -6.57
C ASP A 69 12.69 -7.46 -5.63
N PRO A 70 11.83 -8.44 -6.01
CA PRO A 70 11.60 -9.62 -5.19
C PRO A 70 12.87 -10.42 -4.86
N ARG A 71 13.90 -10.35 -5.71
CA ARG A 71 15.19 -11.05 -5.50
C ARG A 71 15.97 -10.47 -4.32
N GLU A 72 15.68 -9.23 -3.94
CA GLU A 72 16.27 -8.54 -2.79
C GLU A 72 15.38 -8.61 -1.54
N SER A 73 14.15 -9.14 -1.68
CA SER A 73 13.12 -9.23 -0.65
C SER A 73 12.67 -10.68 -0.40
N GLU A 74 13.61 -11.63 -0.34
CA GLU A 74 13.34 -13.05 -0.04
C GLU A 74 12.30 -13.73 -0.97
N GLY A 75 12.18 -13.25 -2.21
CA GLY A 75 11.19 -13.72 -3.18
C GLY A 75 9.79 -13.13 -2.99
N ILE A 76 9.63 -12.06 -2.20
CA ILE A 76 8.36 -11.40 -1.96
C ILE A 76 8.16 -10.26 -2.97
N LEU A 77 7.17 -10.41 -3.85
CA LEU A 77 6.68 -9.30 -4.68
C LEU A 77 5.61 -8.52 -3.92
N SER A 78 5.90 -7.27 -3.56
CA SER A 78 4.91 -6.36 -2.98
C SER A 78 4.41 -5.39 -4.04
N VAL A 79 3.08 -5.32 -4.24
CA VAL A 79 2.43 -4.37 -5.15
C VAL A 79 1.34 -3.61 -4.41
N ILE A 80 1.25 -2.31 -4.68
CA ILE A 80 0.51 -1.36 -3.85
C ILE A 80 -0.55 -0.65 -4.67
N VAL A 81 -1.74 -0.49 -4.08
CA VAL A 81 -2.78 0.44 -4.52
C VAL A 81 -3.02 1.44 -3.39
N SER A 82 -3.06 2.73 -3.71
CA SER A 82 -3.19 3.83 -2.77
C SER A 82 -4.50 4.58 -3.01
N ASP A 83 -5.42 4.48 -2.08
CA ASP A 83 -6.77 5.03 -2.16
C ASP A 83 -6.93 6.21 -1.20
N PHE A 84 -6.60 7.40 -1.70
CA PHE A 84 -6.65 8.67 -0.96
C PHE A 84 -8.00 9.38 -1.14
N HIS A 85 -8.54 9.89 -0.04
CA HIS A 85 -9.75 10.71 0.01
C HIS A 85 -9.40 12.07 0.62
N ASP A 86 -9.63 13.16 -0.10
CA ASP A 86 -9.26 14.52 0.30
C ASP A 86 -10.23 15.18 1.30
N GLY A 87 -11.29 14.47 1.70
CA GLY A 87 -12.29 14.97 2.63
C GLY A 87 -11.86 14.90 4.11
N ASP A 88 -12.31 15.89 4.89
CA ASP A 88 -12.07 15.96 6.35
C ASP A 88 -12.64 14.76 7.11
N ALA A 89 -13.76 14.19 6.63
CA ALA A 89 -14.39 13.04 7.25
C ALA A 89 -13.85 11.72 6.68
N ALA A 90 -13.36 10.86 7.56
CA ALA A 90 -12.91 9.53 7.18
C ALA A 90 -14.04 8.74 6.48
N VAL A 91 -13.81 8.39 5.22
CA VAL A 91 -14.73 7.56 4.43
C VAL A 91 -14.72 6.13 4.99
N LYS A 92 -15.81 5.39 4.81
CA LYS A 92 -15.86 3.94 5.11
C LYS A 92 -15.76 3.15 3.83
N ILE A 93 -14.82 2.22 3.77
CA ILE A 93 -14.75 1.21 2.72
C ILE A 93 -15.18 -0.16 3.26
N ASN A 94 -15.74 -0.99 2.38
CA ASN A 94 -16.20 -2.33 2.71
C ASN A 94 -15.36 -3.41 2.00
N ALA A 95 -15.71 -4.68 2.20
CA ALA A 95 -14.99 -5.80 1.60
C ALA A 95 -15.03 -5.82 0.07
N SER A 96 -16.08 -5.30 -0.56
CA SER A 96 -16.18 -5.23 -2.02
C SER A 96 -15.26 -4.18 -2.63
N ASP A 97 -15.09 -3.03 -1.95
CA ASP A 97 -14.17 -1.96 -2.36
C ASP A 97 -12.73 -2.48 -2.31
N ALA A 98 -12.35 -3.10 -1.18
CA ALA A 98 -11.04 -3.72 -1.01
C ALA A 98 -10.79 -4.82 -2.05
N LYS A 99 -11.78 -5.70 -2.29
CA LYS A 99 -11.70 -6.74 -3.32
C LYS A 99 -11.49 -6.16 -4.71
N LYS A 100 -12.15 -5.04 -5.04
CA LYS A 100 -11.96 -4.34 -6.32
C LYS A 100 -10.54 -3.79 -6.44
N ALA A 101 -10.03 -3.13 -5.39
CA ALA A 101 -8.67 -2.59 -5.35
C ALA A 101 -7.62 -3.70 -5.55
N PHE A 102 -7.73 -4.80 -4.80
CA PHE A 102 -6.86 -5.98 -4.98
C PHE A 102 -7.02 -6.63 -6.35
N GLY A 103 -8.24 -6.66 -6.90
CA GLY A 103 -8.49 -7.13 -8.26
C GLY A 103 -7.68 -6.39 -9.30
N HIS A 104 -7.51 -5.07 -9.16
CA HIS A 104 -6.67 -4.29 -10.07
C HIS A 104 -5.20 -4.67 -10.00
N LEU A 105 -4.66 -4.91 -8.81
CA LEU A 105 -3.27 -5.36 -8.61
C LEU A 105 -3.05 -6.77 -9.19
N ILE A 106 -3.98 -7.69 -8.93
CA ILE A 106 -3.94 -9.04 -9.52
C ILE A 106 -3.91 -8.95 -11.05
N ASN A 107 -4.75 -8.11 -11.63
CA ASN A 107 -4.77 -7.90 -13.07
C ASN A 107 -3.45 -7.29 -13.58
N PHE A 108 -2.82 -6.37 -12.83
CA PHE A 108 -1.52 -5.80 -13.20
C PHE A 108 -0.43 -6.87 -13.21
N VAL A 109 -0.30 -7.65 -12.14
CA VAL A 109 0.69 -8.73 -12.04
C VAL A 109 0.51 -9.74 -13.17
N ALA A 110 -0.73 -10.14 -13.47
CA ALA A 110 -1.02 -11.03 -14.60
C ALA A 110 -0.72 -10.39 -15.96
N ALA A 111 -1.02 -9.10 -16.11
CA ALA A 111 -0.78 -8.35 -17.34
C ALA A 111 0.72 -8.15 -17.62
N ALA A 112 1.49 -7.77 -16.61
CA ALA A 112 2.94 -7.55 -16.68
C ALA A 112 3.71 -8.76 -17.22
N ARG A 113 3.17 -9.98 -17.09
CA ARG A 113 3.79 -11.21 -17.62
C ARG A 113 3.54 -11.45 -19.10
N ARG A 114 2.56 -10.78 -19.70
CA ARG A 114 2.27 -10.92 -21.14
C ARG A 114 3.15 -9.96 -21.93
N ALA A 115 3.87 -10.49 -22.92
CA ALA A 115 4.73 -9.68 -23.79
C ALA A 115 3.98 -8.54 -24.49
N ALA A 116 2.75 -8.79 -24.98
CA ALA A 116 1.92 -7.78 -25.62
C ALA A 116 1.61 -6.59 -24.69
N PHE A 117 1.27 -6.85 -23.42
CA PHE A 117 1.00 -5.77 -22.48
C PHE A 117 2.25 -4.93 -22.21
N ARG A 118 3.42 -5.55 -22.06
CA ARG A 118 4.68 -4.83 -21.86
C ARG A 118 5.08 -3.99 -23.08
N ALA A 119 4.81 -4.49 -24.28
CA ALA A 119 5.09 -3.78 -25.52
C ALA A 119 4.23 -2.52 -25.71
N ASP A 120 3.07 -2.46 -25.05
CA ASP A 120 2.18 -1.29 -25.08
C ASP A 120 2.56 -0.22 -24.03
N LEU A 121 3.50 -0.51 -23.12
CA LEU A 121 3.96 0.45 -22.11
C LEU A 121 4.99 1.42 -22.70
N ILE A 122 4.98 2.65 -22.19
CA ILE A 122 5.94 3.68 -22.60
C ILE A 122 7.33 3.26 -22.11
N GLU A 123 8.31 3.19 -23.00
CA GLU A 123 9.67 2.82 -22.63
C GLU A 123 10.25 3.83 -21.62
N GLY A 124 10.85 3.31 -20.54
CA GLY A 124 11.42 4.13 -19.46
C GLY A 124 10.41 4.64 -18.42
N SER A 125 9.10 4.37 -18.58
CA SER A 125 8.12 4.73 -17.56
C SER A 125 8.20 3.83 -16.32
N ALA A 126 7.68 4.32 -15.19
CA ALA A 126 7.69 3.60 -13.92
C ALA A 126 6.94 2.26 -14.02
N GLU A 127 5.80 2.23 -14.70
CA GLU A 127 5.03 1.00 -14.92
C GLU A 127 5.75 0.00 -15.84
N ALA A 128 6.54 0.47 -16.82
CA ALA A 128 7.38 -0.40 -17.63
C ALA A 128 8.50 -1.02 -16.80
N GLY A 129 9.12 -0.23 -15.92
CA GLY A 129 10.08 -0.70 -14.91
C GLY A 129 9.48 -1.76 -13.99
N ALA A 130 8.32 -1.48 -13.39
CA ALA A 130 7.62 -2.42 -12.53
C ALA A 130 7.25 -3.72 -13.26
N ALA A 131 6.75 -3.64 -14.50
CA ALA A 131 6.44 -4.82 -15.30
C ALA A 131 7.69 -5.64 -15.66
N SER A 132 8.82 -4.96 -15.88
CA SER A 132 10.13 -5.58 -16.13
C SER A 132 10.64 -6.33 -14.89
N ILE A 133 10.54 -5.73 -13.70
CA ILE A 133 10.88 -6.38 -12.42
C ILE A 133 10.04 -7.65 -12.24
N ILE A 134 8.71 -7.54 -12.39
CA ILE A 134 7.80 -8.69 -12.24
C ILE A 134 8.16 -9.82 -13.21
N THR A 135 8.38 -9.51 -14.49
CA THR A 135 8.63 -10.55 -15.49
C THR A 135 10.02 -11.16 -15.37
N SER A 136 11.04 -10.39 -14.99
CA SER A 136 12.43 -10.86 -14.90
C SER A 136 12.70 -11.63 -13.61
N ALA A 137 12.04 -11.25 -12.51
CA ALA A 137 12.15 -11.93 -11.23
C ALA A 137 11.16 -13.09 -11.05
N TRP A 138 10.25 -13.35 -12.01
CA TRP A 138 9.09 -14.24 -11.82
C TRP A 138 9.42 -15.62 -11.23
N SER A 139 10.50 -16.25 -11.68
CA SER A 139 10.95 -17.57 -11.19
C SER A 139 11.47 -17.55 -9.75
N SER A 140 11.83 -16.38 -9.23
CA SER A 140 12.31 -16.17 -7.86
C SER A 140 11.19 -15.74 -6.91
N ILE A 141 9.99 -15.43 -7.42
CA ILE A 141 8.87 -15.00 -6.59
C ILE A 141 8.27 -16.22 -5.88
N THR A 142 8.32 -16.22 -4.56
CA THR A 142 7.77 -17.26 -3.67
C THR A 142 6.44 -16.82 -3.05
N LYS A 143 6.17 -15.50 -3.01
CA LYS A 143 4.96 -14.90 -2.43
C LYS A 143 4.63 -13.57 -3.09
N ILE A 144 3.34 -13.28 -3.27
CA ILE A 144 2.85 -11.98 -3.74
C ILE A 144 2.05 -11.31 -2.64
N LYS A 145 2.49 -10.14 -2.19
CA LYS A 145 1.81 -9.30 -1.21
C LYS A 145 1.09 -8.16 -1.93
N LEU A 146 -0.24 -8.17 -1.89
CA LEU A 146 -1.08 -7.09 -2.39
C LEU A 146 -1.39 -6.15 -1.23
N ILE A 147 -1.10 -4.87 -1.38
CA ILE A 147 -1.23 -3.88 -0.32
C ILE A 147 -2.23 -2.81 -0.76
N LEU A 148 -3.24 -2.56 0.06
CA LEU A 148 -4.14 -1.41 -0.05
C LEU A 148 -3.79 -0.42 1.06
N MET A 149 -3.37 0.79 0.69
CA MET A 149 -3.19 1.92 1.60
C MET A 149 -4.37 2.88 1.44
N THR A 150 -5.00 3.30 2.53
CA THR A 150 -6.12 4.26 2.46
C THR A 150 -6.30 5.04 3.76
N ASN A 151 -6.76 6.28 3.65
CA ASN A 151 -7.26 7.07 4.78
C ASN A 151 -8.78 6.87 5.03
N ALA A 152 -9.40 5.91 4.35
CA ALA A 152 -10.70 5.39 4.75
C ALA A 152 -10.56 4.42 5.93
N THR A 153 -11.66 4.21 6.67
CA THR A 153 -11.78 3.15 7.67
C THR A 153 -12.33 1.87 7.03
N TYR A 154 -11.71 0.73 7.33
CA TYR A 154 -12.16 -0.58 6.86
C TYR A 154 -12.97 -1.29 7.95
N SER A 155 -14.23 -1.61 7.63
CA SER A 155 -15.20 -2.07 8.64
C SER A 155 -15.49 -3.58 8.64
N ALA A 156 -14.82 -4.36 7.77
CA ALA A 156 -15.08 -5.79 7.69
C ALA A 156 -14.21 -6.61 8.66
N ARG A 157 -14.84 -7.56 9.36
CA ARG A 157 -14.25 -8.40 10.44
C ARG A 157 -13.35 -9.55 9.96
N THR A 158 -12.69 -9.40 8.82
CA THR A 158 -11.83 -10.45 8.26
C THR A 158 -10.46 -9.86 7.98
N ASP A 159 -9.62 -9.87 9.01
CA ASP A 159 -8.18 -9.72 8.87
C ASP A 159 -7.65 -10.93 8.11
N ALA A 160 -6.90 -10.68 7.03
CA ALA A 160 -6.25 -11.66 6.18
C ALA A 160 -7.20 -12.65 5.47
N VAL A 161 -7.88 -12.19 4.42
CA VAL A 161 -8.33 -13.12 3.38
C VAL A 161 -7.07 -13.63 2.66
N LEU A 162 -6.72 -14.90 2.85
CA LEU A 162 -5.76 -15.62 2.01
C LEU A 162 -6.27 -15.57 0.56
N ALA A 163 -5.79 -14.57 -0.17
CA ALA A 163 -6.01 -14.45 -1.60
C ALA A 163 -5.34 -15.65 -2.26
N GLY A 164 -6.11 -16.44 -3.01
CA GLY A 164 -5.72 -17.78 -3.45
C GLY A 164 -4.28 -17.92 -4.00
N LYS A 165 -4.15 -17.95 -5.33
CA LYS A 165 -2.85 -18.08 -6.00
C LYS A 165 -2.85 -17.33 -7.32
N ILE A 166 -1.72 -16.75 -7.70
CA ILE A 166 -1.46 -16.29 -9.07
C ILE A 166 -0.42 -17.23 -9.66
N ASP A 167 -0.83 -18.03 -10.64
CA ASP A 167 0.06 -19.00 -11.32
C ASP A 167 0.81 -19.94 -10.35
N GLY A 168 0.13 -20.38 -9.31
CA GLY A 168 0.69 -21.27 -8.27
C GLY A 168 1.38 -20.55 -7.11
N ILE A 169 1.69 -19.26 -7.24
CA ILE A 169 2.34 -18.44 -6.20
C ILE A 169 1.29 -17.99 -5.19
N PRO A 170 1.49 -18.21 -3.87
CA PRO A 170 0.56 -17.78 -2.83
C PRO A 170 0.44 -16.25 -2.77
N VAL A 171 -0.78 -15.76 -2.56
CA VAL A 171 -1.06 -14.33 -2.44
C VAL A 171 -1.51 -13.98 -1.03
N THR A 172 -1.10 -12.81 -0.53
CA THR A 172 -1.62 -12.22 0.70
C THR A 172 -2.17 -10.83 0.44
N CYS A 173 -3.34 -10.52 0.98
CA CYS A 173 -3.94 -9.19 0.94
C CYS A 173 -3.73 -8.49 2.28
N ASN A 174 -3.06 -7.34 2.25
CA ASN A 174 -2.81 -6.52 3.42
C ASN A 174 -3.50 -5.17 3.25
N ILE A 175 -4.42 -4.86 4.16
CA ILE A 175 -5.09 -3.56 4.20
C ILE A 175 -4.41 -2.73 5.29
N TRP A 176 -4.01 -1.53 4.91
CA TRP A 176 -3.59 -0.44 5.77
C TRP A 176 -4.63 0.67 5.65
N ASP A 177 -5.62 0.59 6.52
CA ASP A 177 -6.68 1.59 6.64
C ASP A 177 -6.29 2.66 7.67
N LEU A 178 -7.09 3.72 7.76
CA LEU A 178 -6.86 4.82 8.69
C LEU A 178 -6.69 4.33 10.14
N THR A 179 -7.48 3.33 10.54
CA THR A 179 -7.43 2.76 11.89
C THR A 179 -6.08 2.09 12.18
N ARG A 180 -5.56 1.35 11.20
CA ARG A 180 -4.25 0.69 11.33
C ARG A 180 -3.12 1.71 11.29
N PHE A 181 -3.17 2.70 10.41
CA PHE A 181 -2.18 3.78 10.37
C PHE A 181 -2.12 4.53 11.70
N HIS A 182 -3.27 4.94 12.26
CA HIS A 182 -3.33 5.59 13.56
C HIS A 182 -2.72 4.76 14.70
N ARG A 183 -2.80 3.43 14.64
CA ARG A 183 -2.20 2.56 15.67
C ARG A 183 -0.67 2.59 15.65
N TYR A 184 -0.08 2.73 14.47
CA TYR A 184 1.37 2.69 14.27
C TYR A 184 1.99 4.07 14.12
N ASP A 185 1.16 5.11 14.04
CA ASP A 185 1.63 6.48 14.01
C ASP A 185 2.45 6.82 15.27
N PRO A 186 3.68 7.34 15.13
CA PRO A 186 4.52 7.71 16.27
C PRO A 186 3.86 8.70 17.23
N GLU A 187 3.08 9.66 16.72
CA GLU A 187 2.44 10.70 17.53
C GLU A 187 1.29 10.13 18.36
N SER A 188 0.57 9.17 17.80
CA SER A 188 -0.48 8.40 18.51
C SER A 188 0.10 7.55 19.65
N ARG A 189 1.37 7.14 19.57
CA ARG A 189 2.04 6.37 20.64
C ARG A 189 2.45 7.22 21.85
N VAL A 190 2.67 8.53 21.68
CA VAL A 190 3.05 9.44 22.78
C VAL A 190 1.90 9.67 23.77
N HIS A 191 0.65 9.46 23.35
CA HIS A 191 -0.54 9.55 24.22
C HIS A 191 -0.90 8.23 24.91
N GLY A 192 -0.05 7.20 24.80
CA GLY A 192 -0.19 5.96 25.58
C GLY A 192 0.22 6.16 27.05
N PRO A 193 -0.39 5.45 28.02
CA PRO A 193 -0.01 5.60 29.42
C PRO A 193 1.45 5.19 29.59
N VAL A 194 2.28 6.13 30.03
CA VAL A 194 3.65 5.88 30.48
C VAL A 194 3.57 4.95 31.68
N SER A 195 3.69 3.64 31.45
CA SER A 195 3.77 2.63 32.50
C SER A 195 5.17 2.71 33.11
N SER A 196 5.30 3.62 34.08
CA SER A 196 6.48 3.74 34.92
C SER A 196 6.56 2.54 35.87
N SER A 197 7.24 1.47 35.49
CA SER A 197 7.62 0.41 36.41
C SER A 197 9.00 0.70 37.03
N CYS A 198 9.03 1.66 37.95
CA CYS A 198 10.14 1.76 38.89
C CYS A 198 9.85 0.85 40.08
N SER A 199 10.56 -0.27 40.17
CA SER A 199 10.62 -1.10 41.39
C SER A 199 12.08 -1.30 41.76
N PRO A 200 12.60 -0.65 42.82
CA PRO A 200 13.85 -1.07 43.43
C PRO A 200 13.56 -2.24 44.37
N GLN A 201 14.12 -3.40 44.04
CA GLN A 201 14.17 -4.53 44.96
C GLN A 201 15.17 -4.26 46.09
N ARG A 202 14.63 -4.33 47.32
CA ARG A 202 15.11 -5.06 48.51
C ARG A 202 16.43 -4.61 49.17
N CYS A 203 16.30 -4.13 50.40
CA CYS A 203 17.17 -4.53 51.52
C CYS A 203 16.75 -5.92 52.03
#